data_AF-A0A9E8ZBV9-F1
#
_entry.id   AF-A0A9E8ZBV9-F1
#
_cell.length_a   1.000
_cell.length_b   1.000
_cell.length_c   1.000
_cell.angle_alpha   90.00
_cell.angle_beta   90.00
_cell.angle_gamma   90.00
#
_symmetry.space_group_name_H-M   'P 1'
#
loop_
_entity.id
_entity.type
_entity.pdbx_description
1 polymer ?
#
loop_
_entity_poly.entity_id
_entity_poly.type
_entity_poly.pdbx_seq_one_letter_code
_entity_poly.pdbx_strand_id
1 'polypeptide(L)'
;MATQFSLQRSQLGMVLQQRYCSQRLAFHLYCALANRETLKSRQEILLMLARNAERSAAADAIRLLRLNLPVPDEPASSDSLWRRFLLFCGFRVTMLWLKWQEKRVTRRCLQLISVDH
;
A
#
# COMPACT_ATOMS: atom_id res chain seq x y z
N MET A 1 19.31 -25.24 11.18
CA MET A 1 18.84 -24.03 11.87
C MET A 1 19.07 -22.72 11.09
N ALA A 2 20.08 -22.61 10.21
CA ALA A 2 20.29 -21.41 9.39
C ALA A 2 19.20 -21.16 8.29
N THR A 3 18.53 -22.21 7.83
CA THR A 3 17.54 -22.16 6.74
C THR A 3 16.19 -21.54 7.16
N GLN A 4 15.72 -21.80 8.39
CA GLN A 4 14.46 -21.23 8.90
C GLN A 4 14.51 -19.71 9.05
N PHE A 5 15.64 -19.16 9.53
CA PHE A 5 15.84 -17.71 9.63
C PHE A 5 15.84 -17.00 8.26
N SER A 6 16.38 -17.66 7.23
CA SER A 6 16.38 -17.11 5.87
C SER A 6 14.99 -17.08 5.23
N LEU A 7 14.16 -18.08 5.55
CA LEU A 7 12.77 -18.19 5.08
C LEU A 7 11.85 -17.14 5.74
N GLN A 8 11.96 -16.97 7.06
CA GLN A 8 11.19 -15.96 7.78
C GLN A 8 11.55 -14.53 7.34
N ARG A 9 12.84 -14.27 7.08
CA ARG A 9 13.31 -12.97 6.59
C ARG A 9 12.82 -12.69 5.17
N SER A 10 12.76 -13.69 4.30
CA SER A 10 12.26 -13.52 2.92
C SER A 10 10.74 -13.33 2.89
N GLN A 11 9.97 -14.08 3.68
CA GLN A 11 8.52 -13.91 3.82
C GLN A 11 8.16 -12.53 4.39
N LEU A 12 8.84 -12.11 5.47
CA LEU A 12 8.64 -10.80 6.07
C LEU A 12 9.03 -9.68 5.09
N GLY A 13 10.08 -9.90 4.30
CA GLY A 13 10.46 -9.06 3.17
C GLY A 13 9.34 -8.87 2.15
N MET A 14 8.79 -9.97 1.64
CA MET A 14 7.68 -9.94 0.67
C MET A 14 6.45 -9.21 1.22
N VAL A 15 6.12 -9.43 2.50
CA VAL A 15 5.01 -8.75 3.18
C VAL A 15 5.23 -7.24 3.24
N LEU A 16 6.43 -6.81 3.67
CA LEU A 16 6.77 -5.40 3.76
C LEU A 16 6.79 -4.73 2.38
N GLN A 17 7.32 -5.40 1.36
CA GLN A 17 7.30 -4.91 -0.02
C GLN A 17 5.87 -4.75 -0.55
N GLN A 18 5.00 -5.74 -0.33
CA GLN A 18 3.61 -5.67 -0.76
C GLN A 18 2.84 -4.55 -0.04
N ARG A 19 3.08 -4.39 1.27
CA ARG A 19 2.51 -3.28 2.06
C ARG A 19 3.00 -1.93 1.57
N TYR A 20 4.31 -1.79 1.33
CA TYR A 20 4.91 -0.58 0.78
C TYR A 20 4.23 -0.16 -0.52
N CYS A 21 4.12 -1.07 -1.49
CA CYS A 21 3.48 -0.79 -2.78
C CYS A 21 2.00 -0.40 -2.60
N SER A 22 1.27 -1.11 -1.73
CA SER A 22 -0.15 -0.79 -1.46
C SER A 22 -0.33 0.61 -0.86
N GLN A 23 0.55 1.01 0.07
CA GLN A 23 0.49 2.32 0.71
C GLN A 23 0.88 3.44 -0.27
N ARG A 24 1.87 3.21 -1.13
CA ARG A 24 2.24 4.13 -2.21
C ARG A 24 1.09 4.36 -3.19
N LEU A 25 0.43 3.28 -3.61
CA LEU A 25 -0.74 3.35 -4.48
C LEU A 25 -1.89 4.12 -3.79
N ALA A 26 -2.15 3.86 -2.52
CA ALA A 26 -3.17 4.58 -1.74
C ALA A 26 -2.88 6.08 -1.63
N PHE A 27 -1.64 6.47 -1.31
CA PHE A 27 -1.20 7.87 -1.32
C PHE A 27 -1.53 8.55 -2.65
N HIS A 28 -1.12 7.93 -3.75
CA HIS A 28 -1.37 8.40 -5.09
C HIS A 28 -2.87 8.54 -5.41
N LEU A 29 -3.70 7.58 -5.04
CA LEU A 29 -5.16 7.67 -5.23
C LEU A 29 -5.78 8.78 -4.40
N TYR A 30 -5.41 8.92 -3.12
CA TYR A 30 -5.92 9.97 -2.26
C TYR A 30 -5.55 11.36 -2.77
N CYS A 31 -4.31 11.58 -3.22
CA CYS A 31 -3.92 12.84 -3.86
C CYS A 31 -4.73 13.12 -5.14
N ALA A 32 -4.94 12.11 -5.97
CA ALA A 32 -5.70 12.28 -7.21
C ALA A 32 -7.19 12.57 -6.96
N LEU A 33 -7.79 11.95 -5.93
CA LEU A 33 -9.15 12.26 -5.48
C LEU A 33 -9.22 13.66 -4.87
N ALA A 34 -8.26 14.05 -4.02
CA ALA A 34 -8.20 15.37 -3.41
C ALA A 34 -8.12 16.49 -4.45
N ASN A 35 -7.40 16.27 -5.56
CA ASN A 35 -7.31 17.25 -6.65
C ASN A 35 -8.62 17.42 -7.43
N ARG A 36 -9.52 16.43 -7.39
CA ARG A 36 -10.81 16.45 -8.11
C ARG A 36 -11.98 16.84 -7.22
N GLU A 37 -11.81 16.80 -5.91
CA GLU A 37 -12.87 17.10 -4.95
C GLU A 37 -13.11 18.60 -4.86
N THR A 38 -14.37 19.03 -5.00
CA THR A 38 -14.75 20.44 -4.95
C THR A 38 -15.01 20.93 -3.52
N LEU A 39 -15.33 20.02 -2.60
CA LEU A 39 -15.60 20.31 -1.20
C LEU A 39 -14.29 20.33 -0.40
N LYS A 40 -13.88 21.52 0.07
CA LYS A 40 -12.64 21.72 0.84
C LYS A 40 -12.48 20.78 2.04
N SER A 41 -13.56 20.55 2.80
CA SER A 41 -13.53 19.66 3.96
C SER A 41 -13.20 18.20 3.59
N ARG A 42 -13.73 17.71 2.46
CA ARG A 42 -13.42 16.36 1.97
C ARG A 42 -12.03 16.29 1.36
N GLN A 43 -11.61 17.34 0.67
CA GLN A 43 -10.26 17.47 0.15
C GLN A 43 -9.23 17.38 1.28
N GLU A 44 -9.43 18.10 2.39
CA GLU A 44 -8.55 18.03 3.57
C GLU A 44 -8.48 16.62 4.15
N ILE A 45 -9.61 15.93 4.29
CA ILE A 45 -9.65 14.53 4.76
C ILE A 45 -8.83 13.63 3.83
N LEU A 46 -8.99 13.77 2.51
CA LEU A 46 -8.23 12.98 1.54
C LEU A 46 -6.73 13.26 1.62
N LEU A 47 -6.33 14.51 1.80
CA LEU A 47 -4.92 14.87 1.99
C LEU A 47 -4.35 14.32 3.30
N MET A 48 -5.13 14.29 4.39
CA MET A 48 -4.72 13.64 5.63
C MET A 48 -4.53 12.13 5.44
N LEU A 49 -5.44 11.47 4.73
CA LEU A 49 -5.31 10.05 4.39
C LEU A 49 -4.10 9.77 3.52
N ALA A 50 -3.83 10.63 2.53
CA ALA A 50 -2.63 10.55 1.71
C ALA A 50 -1.35 10.61 2.57
N ARG A 51 -1.24 11.59 3.46
CA ARG A 51 -0.09 11.73 4.38
C ARG A 51 0.09 10.50 5.27
N ASN A 52 -0.99 9.90 5.76
CA ASN A 52 -0.93 8.69 6.58
C ASN A 52 -0.45 7.48 5.78
N ALA A 53 -0.88 7.35 4.53
CA ALA A 53 -0.41 6.30 3.62
C ALA A 53 1.08 6.48 3.30
N GLU A 54 1.52 7.71 3.03
CA GLU A 54 2.93 8.05 2.80
C GLU A 54 3.81 7.72 4.01
N ARG A 55 3.40 8.12 5.22
CA ARG A 55 4.11 7.77 6.46
C ARG A 55 4.21 6.26 6.66
N SER A 56 3.13 5.54 6.36
CA SER A 56 3.12 4.07 6.47
C SER A 56 4.05 3.43 5.46
N ALA A 57 4.07 3.90 4.21
CA ALA A 57 5.02 3.46 3.19
C ALA A 57 6.47 3.74 3.62
N ALA A 58 6.77 4.93 4.14
CA ALA A 58 8.10 5.28 4.63
C ALA A 58 8.54 4.34 5.77
N ALA A 59 7.65 4.04 6.71
CA ALA A 59 7.95 3.10 7.80
C ALA A 59 8.27 1.69 7.27
N ASP A 60 7.51 1.19 6.30
CA ASP A 60 7.74 -0.13 5.70
C ASP A 60 9.04 -0.15 4.86
N ALA A 61 9.38 0.94 4.16
CA ALA A 61 10.66 1.09 3.45
C ALA A 61 11.86 1.10 4.42
N ILE A 62 11.77 1.83 5.53
CA ILE A 62 12.81 1.83 6.57
C ILE A 62 13.02 0.43 7.13
N ARG A 63 11.94 -0.34 7.33
CA ARG A 63 12.04 -1.74 7.78
C ARG A 63 12.71 -2.63 6.75
N LEU A 64 12.42 -2.47 5.45
CA LEU A 64 13.11 -3.19 4.38
C LEU A 64 14.61 -2.89 4.37
N LEU A 65 14.99 -1.62 4.49
CA LEU A 65 16.40 -1.19 4.54
C LEU A 65 17.12 -1.80 5.75
N ARG A 66 16.49 -1.82 6.94
CA ARG A 66 17.04 -2.47 8.14
C ARG A 66 17.24 -3.97 7.96
N LEU A 67 16.44 -4.60 7.10
CA LEU A 67 16.54 -6.01 6.75
C LEU A 67 17.49 -6.26 5.58
N ASN A 68 18.22 -5.26 5.08
CA ASN A 68 19.06 -5.33 3.88
C ASN A 68 18.29 -5.89 2.67
N LEU A 69 17.00 -5.57 2.56
CA LEU A 69 16.15 -5.99 1.47
C LEU A 69 15.86 -4.81 0.54
N PRO A 70 15.70 -5.06 -0.78
CA PRO A 70 15.44 -4.00 -1.72
C PRO A 70 14.07 -3.37 -1.45
N VAL A 71 14.03 -2.04 -1.50
CA VAL A 71 12.78 -1.28 -1.55
C VAL A 71 12.29 -1.35 -3.01
N PRO A 72 11.05 -1.79 -3.27
CA PRO A 72 10.51 -1.81 -4.62
C PRO A 72 10.51 -0.40 -5.20
N ASP A 73 10.91 -0.25 -6.47
CA ASP A 73 10.73 1.02 -7.18
C ASP A 73 9.25 1.39 -7.24
N GLU A 74 8.97 2.69 -7.40
CA GLU A 74 7.60 3.22 -7.48
C GLU A 74 6.75 2.36 -8.43
N PRO A 75 5.48 2.07 -8.08
CA PRO A 75 4.70 1.12 -8.86
C PRO A 75 4.63 1.57 -10.31
N ALA A 76 5.23 0.76 -11.17
CA ALA A 76 5.36 1.04 -12.59
C ALA A 76 3.99 1.26 -13.23
N SER A 77 4.02 1.96 -14.36
CA SER A 77 2.98 2.29 -15.34
C SER A 77 1.74 1.39 -15.47
N SER A 78 1.71 0.14 -15.01
CA SER A 78 0.48 -0.66 -14.85
C SER A 78 -0.52 -0.04 -13.85
N ASP A 79 -0.04 0.71 -12.86
CA ASP A 79 -0.88 1.43 -11.91
C ASP A 79 -1.60 2.62 -12.56
N SER A 80 -1.08 3.17 -13.66
CA SER A 80 -1.68 4.30 -14.40
C SER A 80 -3.07 3.97 -14.94
N LEU A 81 -3.25 2.77 -15.49
CA LEU A 81 -4.53 2.35 -16.09
C LEU A 81 -5.59 2.10 -15.02
N TRP A 82 -5.22 1.40 -13.94
CA TRP A 82 -6.14 1.17 -12.81
C TRP A 82 -6.48 2.46 -12.08
N ARG A 83 -5.50 3.34 -11.89
CA ARG A 83 -5.71 4.66 -11.30
C ARG A 83 -6.65 5.49 -12.17
N ARG A 84 -6.49 5.50 -13.50
CA ARG A 84 -7.43 6.15 -14.43
C ARG A 84 -8.82 5.54 -14.38
N PHE A 85 -8.93 4.21 -14.37
CA PHE A 85 -10.21 3.51 -14.30
C PHE A 85 -10.96 3.80 -13.01
N LEU A 86 -10.29 3.68 -11.86
CA LEU A 86 -10.87 3.97 -10.54
C LEU A 86 -11.31 5.44 -10.43
N LEU A 87 -10.47 6.35 -10.91
CA LEU A 87 -10.80 7.77 -10.97
C LEU A 87 -11.98 8.09 -11.91
N PHE A 88 -12.25 7.24 -12.92
CA PHE A 88 -13.39 7.37 -13.83
C PHE A 88 -14.66 6.74 -13.25
N CYS A 89 -14.55 5.60 -12.56
CA CYS A 89 -15.67 4.92 -11.89
C CYS A 89 -16.18 5.67 -10.64
N GLY A 90 -15.48 6.70 -10.19
CA GLY A 90 -15.92 7.63 -9.17
C GLY A 90 -15.43 7.32 -7.75
N PHE A 91 -15.68 8.29 -6.86
CA PHE A 91 -15.15 8.32 -5.49
C PHE A 91 -15.49 7.07 -4.68
N ARG A 92 -16.76 6.62 -4.72
CA ARG A 92 -17.22 5.46 -3.93
C ARG A 92 -16.52 4.17 -4.33
N VAL A 93 -16.36 3.93 -5.63
CA VAL A 93 -15.68 2.73 -6.14
C VAL A 93 -14.21 2.75 -5.77
N THR A 94 -13.55 3.91 -5.89
CA THR A 94 -12.15 4.07 -5.49
C THR A 94 -11.94 3.77 -4.01
N MET A 95 -12.79 4.31 -3.14
CA MET A 95 -12.74 4.06 -1.69
C MET A 95 -13.02 2.59 -1.34
N LEU A 96 -13.98 1.96 -2.02
CA LEU A 96 -14.32 0.56 -1.78
C LEU A 96 -13.20 -0.39 -2.23
N TRP A 97 -12.58 -0.09 -3.37
CA TRP A 97 -11.43 -0.83 -3.87
C TRP A 97 -10.21 -0.68 -2.96
N LEU A 98 -9.94 0.52 -2.43
CA LEU A 98 -8.89 0.75 -1.44
C LEU A 98 -9.10 -0.08 -0.17
N LYS A 99 -10.32 -0.06 0.39
CA LYS A 99 -10.66 -0.91 1.55
C LYS A 99 -10.50 -2.40 1.25
N TRP A 100 -10.87 -2.83 0.05
CA TRP A 100 -10.71 -4.21 -0.38
C TRP A 100 -9.23 -4.61 -0.50
N GLN A 101 -8.39 -3.74 -1.08
CA GLN A 101 -6.95 -3.94 -1.15
C GLN A 101 -6.32 -4.04 0.23
N GLU A 102 -6.62 -3.10 1.13
CA GLU A 102 -6.12 -3.11 2.51
C GLU A 102 -6.49 -4.41 3.24
N LYS A 103 -7.74 -4.88 3.09
CA LYS A 103 -8.19 -6.14 3.66
C LYS A 103 -7.47 -7.34 3.05
N ARG A 104 -7.18 -7.33 1.75
CA ARG A 104 -6.46 -8.41 1.06
C ARG A 104 -4.99 -8.48 1.45
N VAL A 105 -4.33 -7.33 1.59
CA VAL A 105 -2.95 -7.24 2.08
C VAL A 105 -2.88 -7.75 3.52
N THR A 106 -3.74 -7.27 4.41
CA THR A 106 -3.80 -7.73 5.80
C THR A 106 -4.08 -9.23 5.90
N ARG A 107 -5.01 -9.77 5.09
CA ARG A 107 -5.28 -11.21 5.05
C ARG A 107 -4.08 -12.03 4.57
N ARG A 108 -3.38 -11.58 3.52
CA ARG A 108 -2.16 -12.25 3.04
C ARG A 108 -1.05 -12.21 4.09
N CYS A 109 -0.91 -11.09 4.82
CA CYS A 109 0.01 -10.99 5.95
C CYS A 109 -0.33 -12.04 7.03
N LEU A 110 -1.62 -12.14 7.41
CA LEU A 110 -2.07 -13.09 8.44
C LEU A 110 -1.92 -14.54 7.99
N GLN A 111 -2.19 -14.84 6.72
CA GLN A 111 -2.01 -16.19 6.15
C GLN A 111 -0.54 -16.61 6.12
N LEU A 112 0.37 -15.68 5.82
CA LEU A 112 1.81 -15.96 5.87
C LEU A 112 2.29 -16.21 7.30
N ILE A 113 1.71 -15.54 8.30
CA ILE A 113 2.02 -15.77 9.72
C ILE A 113 1.41 -17.09 10.22
N SER A 114 0.23 -17.49 9.74
CA SER A 114 -0.47 -18.69 10.21
C SER A 114 0.00 -20.00 9.57
N VAL A 115 0.77 -19.96 8.47
CA VAL A 115 1.35 -21.15 7.82
C VAL A 115 2.63 -21.62 8.53
N ASP A 116 3.19 -20.81 9.43
CA ASP A 116 4.41 -21.11 10.20
C ASP A 116 4.14 -21.68 11.62
N HIS A 117 2.89 -22.09 11.92
CA HIS A 117 2.52 -22.81 13.15
C HIS A 117 2.03 -24.23 12.83
#